data_AF-A0A1B6D6A1-F1
#
_entry.id   AF-A0A1B6D6A1-F1
#
_cell.length_a   1.000
_cell.length_b   1.000
_cell.length_c   1.000
_cell.angle_alpha   90.00
_cell.angle_beta   90.00
_cell.angle_gamma   90.00
#
_symmetry.space_group_name_H-M   'P 1'
#
loop_
_entity.id
_entity.type
_entity.pdbx_description
1 polymer ?
#
loop_
_entity_poly.entity_id
_entity_poly.type
_entity_poly.pdbx_seq_one_letter_code
_entity_poly.pdbx_strand_id
1 'polypeptide(L)'
;MMISRLVKALLLGWACFTVSAEKSNSSHSSKINARLNQIRDTMIPPSMYQEAMFHLMSYYAPLDATSELCRNHSILYQEAFLNDTLWAAKMFDASSKIGEGVNVGAFVGLGSYEGCLMVDVPGLFKGQHCLVEVTGILDFLFEASHVTKYTLFPGFNLDFAFSMCIPSTCTVQDIRAHMDVALQEINASSIINDNSCSKKEPTNLRLSDWIAIYILVLLIAAIVLSTWYDYFVCHNPSKQNKILTAFSIQANTRKLLHVSKSSDSLSIVYFLRFFAIVWIVAGHRFNVVLAAPSPNLLTIEKYLTVWWNAPILHMTIAVEIFFLLSGLLVSYNFLKSRNCGKEFNLFQYYFHRYLRLTPSLALVILLEASLIYQVSEGPIWKRLIGASTKRCEENWWSSLLYISNYVHPYSMCMVQSWYLSVDMQLYLISPLLLIPLQRNANRGLKIILVCFIATVVASFSNAWFFGLQGGGNVSRNKKVEINHGAEYVLTHVRAASWLIGLALGYFIYEYKQKGRKFIMNQVSYNNNFFFRTRHEQINKYLFLSNSLEVCCKV
;
A
#
# COMPACT_ATOMS: atom_id res chain seq x y z
N MET A 1 -13.90 -23.89 -30.60
CA MET A 1 -14.75 -23.07 -31.51
C MET A 1 -14.75 -21.58 -31.12
N MET A 2 -14.82 -21.24 -29.84
CA MET A 2 -14.65 -19.86 -29.30
C MET A 2 -13.30 -19.23 -29.67
N ILE A 3 -12.20 -19.99 -29.55
CA ILE A 3 -10.85 -19.57 -29.96
C ILE A 3 -10.76 -19.25 -31.46
N SER A 4 -11.51 -19.93 -32.33
CA SER A 4 -11.47 -19.67 -33.79
C SER A 4 -12.21 -18.39 -34.19
N ARG A 5 -13.29 -18.03 -33.46
CA ARG A 5 -14.03 -16.78 -33.65
C ARG A 5 -13.30 -15.59 -33.01
N LEU A 6 -12.69 -15.80 -31.84
CA LEU A 6 -11.81 -14.82 -31.18
C LEU A 6 -10.52 -14.56 -31.96
N VAL A 7 -9.89 -15.58 -32.54
CA VAL A 7 -8.70 -15.42 -33.38
C VAL A 7 -9.03 -14.66 -34.68
N LYS A 8 -10.24 -14.82 -35.22
CA LYS A 8 -10.72 -13.98 -36.34
C LYS A 8 -10.97 -12.53 -35.91
N ALA A 9 -11.53 -12.30 -34.72
CA ALA A 9 -11.67 -10.96 -34.13
C ALA A 9 -10.31 -10.30 -33.79
N LEU A 10 -9.30 -11.10 -33.42
CA LEU A 10 -7.93 -10.65 -33.13
C LEU A 10 -7.16 -10.26 -34.40
N LEU A 11 -7.36 -10.98 -35.51
CA LEU A 11 -6.83 -10.59 -36.82
C LEU A 11 -7.48 -9.30 -37.36
N LEU A 12 -8.76 -9.07 -37.04
CA LEU A 12 -9.48 -7.83 -37.33
C LEU A 12 -8.93 -6.64 -36.51
N GLY A 13 -8.56 -6.86 -35.24
CA GLY A 13 -7.95 -5.84 -34.38
C GLY A 13 -6.56 -5.37 -34.85
N TRP A 14 -5.75 -6.27 -35.41
CA TRP A 14 -4.43 -5.92 -35.97
C TRP A 14 -4.55 -5.15 -37.30
N ALA A 15 -5.59 -5.41 -38.09
CA ALA A 15 -5.89 -4.67 -39.32
C ALA A 15 -6.40 -3.23 -39.04
N CYS A 16 -7.05 -2.99 -37.90
CA CYS A 16 -7.53 -1.66 -37.49
C CYS A 16 -6.42 -0.64 -37.20
N PHE A 17 -5.16 -1.07 -37.00
CA PHE A 17 -4.06 -0.16 -36.61
C PHE A 17 -3.58 0.79 -37.71
N THR A 18 -4.22 0.78 -38.88
CA THR A 18 -3.74 1.55 -40.02
C THR A 18 -4.66 2.69 -40.48
N VAL A 19 -5.87 2.84 -39.96
CA VAL A 19 -6.78 3.92 -40.43
C VAL A 19 -7.12 4.89 -39.31
N SER A 20 -6.10 5.61 -38.85
CA SER A 20 -6.31 6.97 -38.34
C SER A 20 -5.06 7.82 -38.61
N ALA A 21 -4.53 7.72 -39.83
CA ALA A 21 -3.68 8.76 -40.35
C ALA A 21 -4.59 9.96 -40.66
N GLU A 22 -4.38 11.01 -39.87
CA GLU A 22 -4.84 12.38 -40.07
C GLU A 22 -5.19 12.68 -41.54
N LYS A 23 -6.32 13.37 -41.79
CA LYS A 23 -6.57 14.11 -43.04
C LYS A 23 -5.54 15.24 -43.17
N SER A 24 -4.26 14.90 -43.20
CA SER A 24 -3.16 15.73 -43.65
C SER A 24 -3.29 15.82 -45.16
N ASN A 25 -3.54 17.03 -45.66
CA ASN A 25 -3.63 17.39 -47.09
C ASN A 25 -2.31 17.17 -47.87
N SER A 26 -1.43 16.30 -47.39
CA SER A 26 -0.21 15.92 -48.10
C SER A 26 -0.48 14.73 -49.02
N SER A 27 0.05 14.77 -50.25
CA SER A 27 -0.03 13.66 -51.23
C SER A 27 0.63 12.35 -50.72
N HIS A 28 1.35 12.42 -49.60
CA HIS A 28 1.97 11.29 -48.92
C HIS A 28 0.95 10.51 -48.08
N SER A 29 0.05 11.20 -47.35
CA SER A 29 -1.00 10.57 -46.53
C SER A 29 -2.01 9.79 -47.40
N SER A 30 -2.37 10.32 -48.58
CA SER A 30 -3.29 9.64 -49.50
C SER A 30 -2.72 8.35 -50.09
N LYS A 31 -1.42 8.31 -50.39
CA LYS A 31 -0.73 7.09 -50.87
C LYS A 31 -0.62 6.03 -49.79
N ILE A 32 -0.39 6.43 -48.53
CA ILE A 32 -0.37 5.53 -47.38
C ILE A 32 -1.76 4.92 -47.19
N ASN A 33 -2.81 5.73 -47.13
CA ASN A 33 -4.19 5.25 -46.96
C ASN A 33 -4.63 4.32 -48.10
N ALA A 34 -4.26 4.61 -49.35
CA ALA A 34 -4.57 3.73 -50.49
C ALA A 34 -3.89 2.36 -50.35
N ARG A 35 -2.63 2.33 -49.90
CA ARG A 35 -1.87 1.08 -49.69
C ARG A 35 -2.42 0.26 -48.52
N LEU A 36 -2.89 0.92 -47.48
CA LEU A 36 -3.50 0.29 -46.31
C LEU A 36 -4.86 -0.30 -46.63
N ASN A 37 -5.69 0.43 -47.37
CA ASN A 37 -6.96 -0.08 -47.90
C ASN A 37 -6.73 -1.31 -48.78
N GLN A 38 -5.70 -1.29 -49.64
CA GLN A 38 -5.34 -2.44 -50.45
C GLN A 38 -4.94 -3.66 -49.60
N ILE A 39 -4.17 -3.46 -48.53
CA ILE A 39 -3.79 -4.53 -47.59
C ILE A 39 -5.03 -5.09 -46.88
N ARG A 40 -5.91 -4.21 -46.39
CA ARG A 40 -7.17 -4.58 -45.73
C ARG A 40 -8.05 -5.41 -46.66
N ASP A 41 -8.30 -4.92 -47.87
CA ASP A 41 -9.20 -5.56 -48.85
C ASP A 41 -8.64 -6.90 -49.34
N THR A 42 -7.32 -7.10 -49.25
CA THR A 42 -6.66 -8.39 -49.52
C THR A 42 -6.86 -9.39 -48.39
N MET A 43 -6.91 -8.93 -47.13
CA MET A 43 -7.08 -9.80 -45.97
C MET A 43 -8.55 -10.13 -45.69
N ILE A 44 -9.47 -9.19 -45.91
CA ILE A 44 -10.88 -9.31 -45.52
C ILE A 44 -11.76 -8.67 -46.61
N PRO A 45 -12.71 -9.42 -47.19
CA PRO A 45 -13.65 -8.87 -48.16
C PRO A 45 -14.43 -7.67 -47.58
N PRO A 46 -14.67 -6.59 -48.35
CA PRO A 46 -15.29 -5.37 -47.83
C PRO A 46 -16.66 -5.58 -47.17
N SER A 47 -17.48 -6.48 -47.71
CA SER A 47 -18.80 -6.82 -47.13
C SER A 47 -18.68 -7.49 -45.76
N MET A 48 -17.72 -8.39 -45.62
CA MET A 48 -17.43 -9.09 -44.35
C MET A 48 -16.81 -8.15 -43.32
N TYR A 49 -16.04 -7.15 -43.77
CA TYR A 49 -15.45 -6.14 -42.91
C TYR A 49 -16.52 -5.26 -42.24
N GLN A 50 -17.48 -4.75 -43.01
CA GLN A 50 -18.54 -3.90 -42.47
C GLN A 50 -19.41 -4.64 -41.45
N GLU A 51 -19.83 -5.87 -41.76
CA GLU A 51 -20.61 -6.70 -40.84
C GLU A 51 -19.82 -7.03 -39.56
N ALA A 52 -18.53 -7.37 -39.69
CA ALA A 52 -17.68 -7.63 -38.53
C ALA A 52 -17.48 -6.39 -37.65
N MET A 53 -17.29 -5.20 -38.25
CA MET A 53 -17.18 -3.95 -37.51
C MET A 53 -18.48 -3.55 -36.83
N PHE A 54 -19.62 -3.80 -37.47
CA PHE A 54 -20.92 -3.54 -36.88
C PHE A 54 -21.12 -4.36 -35.60
N HIS A 55 -20.87 -5.68 -35.67
CA HIS A 55 -20.95 -6.57 -34.52
C HIS A 55 -19.90 -6.26 -33.45
N LEU A 56 -18.70 -5.85 -33.84
CA LEU A 56 -17.68 -5.44 -32.88
C LEU A 56 -18.14 -4.20 -32.11
N MET A 57 -18.67 -3.20 -32.81
CA MET A 57 -19.13 -1.96 -32.19
C MET A 57 -20.36 -2.15 -31.33
N SER A 58 -21.23 -3.12 -31.61
CA SER A 58 -22.36 -3.42 -30.73
C SER A 58 -21.94 -3.92 -29.34
N TYR A 59 -20.67 -4.29 -29.12
CA TYR A 59 -20.14 -4.56 -27.77
C TYR A 59 -19.55 -3.33 -27.09
N TYR A 60 -19.08 -2.33 -27.85
CA TYR A 60 -18.38 -1.15 -27.33
C TYR A 60 -19.30 0.07 -27.19
N ALA A 61 -20.34 0.16 -28.00
CA ALA A 61 -21.35 1.21 -27.96
C ALA A 61 -22.60 0.70 -27.22
N PRO A 62 -23.02 1.32 -26.10
CA PRO A 62 -24.18 0.86 -25.34
C PRO A 62 -25.51 1.16 -26.05
N LEU A 63 -25.92 0.24 -26.94
CA LEU A 63 -27.13 0.34 -27.76
C LEU A 63 -28.41 -0.06 -27.00
N ASP A 64 -28.27 -0.88 -25.94
CA ASP A 64 -29.39 -1.32 -25.10
C ASP A 64 -29.56 -0.47 -23.82
N ALA A 65 -28.99 0.74 -23.83
CA ALA A 65 -29.09 1.70 -22.75
C ALA A 65 -30.55 2.05 -22.41
N THR A 66 -30.86 2.18 -21.12
CA THR A 66 -32.22 2.53 -20.67
C THR A 66 -32.59 3.97 -20.98
N SER A 67 -31.61 4.88 -20.95
CA SER A 67 -31.74 6.28 -21.34
C SER A 67 -31.74 6.45 -22.86
N GLU A 68 -32.77 7.14 -23.37
CA GLU A 68 -32.91 7.47 -24.80
C GLU A 68 -31.73 8.31 -25.31
N LEU A 69 -31.26 9.27 -24.50
CA LEU A 69 -30.15 10.14 -24.88
C LEU A 69 -28.82 9.36 -25.01
N CYS A 70 -28.56 8.44 -24.08
CA CYS A 70 -27.40 7.55 -24.18
C CYS A 70 -27.50 6.68 -25.44
N ARG A 71 -28.67 6.08 -25.69
CA ARG A 71 -28.91 5.23 -26.85
C ARG A 71 -28.67 5.96 -28.17
N ASN A 72 -29.22 7.17 -28.34
CA ASN A 72 -29.06 7.96 -29.56
C ASN A 72 -27.58 8.36 -29.78
N HIS A 73 -26.87 8.74 -28.72
CA HIS A 73 -25.44 9.05 -28.81
C HIS A 73 -24.58 7.80 -29.08
N SER A 74 -24.97 6.62 -28.57
CA SER A 74 -24.31 5.34 -28.87
C SER A 74 -24.53 4.90 -30.31
N ILE A 75 -25.73 5.10 -30.88
CA ILE A 75 -26.01 4.86 -32.29
C ILE A 75 -25.14 5.77 -33.16
N LEU A 76 -25.11 7.07 -32.85
CA LEU A 76 -24.23 8.01 -33.54
C LEU A 76 -22.77 7.59 -33.46
N TYR A 77 -22.31 7.10 -32.30
CA TYR A 77 -20.96 6.58 -32.12
C TYR A 77 -20.68 5.38 -33.03
N GLN A 78 -21.60 4.42 -33.11
CA GLN A 78 -21.48 3.27 -34.00
C GLN A 78 -21.44 3.68 -35.48
N GLU A 79 -22.36 4.53 -35.92
CA GLU A 79 -22.42 5.02 -37.31
C GLU A 79 -21.17 5.82 -37.68
N ALA A 80 -20.71 6.67 -36.77
CA ALA A 80 -19.52 7.48 -36.97
C ALA A 80 -18.25 6.62 -37.00
N PHE A 81 -18.20 5.50 -36.26
CA PHE A 81 -17.11 4.53 -36.37
C PHE A 81 -17.11 3.84 -37.73
N LEU A 82 -18.28 3.40 -38.21
CA LEU A 82 -18.42 2.76 -39.53
C LEU A 82 -18.12 3.70 -40.70
N ASN A 83 -18.28 5.01 -40.49
CA ASN A 83 -17.90 6.06 -41.44
C ASN A 83 -16.46 6.57 -41.27
N ASP A 84 -15.59 5.82 -40.56
CA ASP A 84 -14.17 6.13 -40.35
C ASP A 84 -13.93 7.53 -39.75
N THR A 85 -14.82 8.00 -38.88
CA THR A 85 -14.63 9.30 -38.22
C THR A 85 -13.57 9.23 -37.12
N LEU A 86 -12.71 10.25 -37.06
CA LEU A 86 -11.55 10.26 -36.16
C LEU A 86 -11.94 10.20 -34.67
N TRP A 87 -12.99 10.92 -34.25
CA TRP A 87 -13.37 10.94 -32.84
C TRP A 87 -13.92 9.58 -32.39
N ALA A 88 -14.67 8.88 -33.25
CA ALA A 88 -15.18 7.54 -32.96
C ALA A 88 -14.03 6.52 -32.94
N ALA A 89 -13.10 6.61 -33.91
CA ALA A 89 -11.89 5.79 -33.89
C ALA A 89 -11.07 6.00 -32.61
N LYS A 90 -10.95 7.24 -32.11
CA LYS A 90 -10.28 7.55 -30.83
C LYS A 90 -10.99 6.95 -29.62
N MET A 91 -12.32 6.97 -29.57
CA MET A 91 -13.07 6.33 -28.48
C MET A 91 -12.90 4.81 -28.51
N PHE A 92 -12.98 4.20 -29.69
CA PHE A 92 -12.77 2.77 -29.84
C PHE A 92 -11.33 2.41 -29.48
N ASP A 93 -10.34 3.18 -29.94
CA ASP A 93 -8.93 3.04 -29.59
C ASP A 93 -8.68 3.17 -28.07
N ALA A 94 -9.38 4.08 -27.41
CA ALA A 94 -9.28 4.26 -25.97
C ALA A 94 -9.91 3.12 -25.15
N SER A 95 -10.88 2.40 -25.72
CA SER A 95 -11.49 1.24 -25.07
C SER A 95 -10.52 0.06 -25.01
N SER A 96 -10.67 -0.81 -24.00
CA SER A 96 -9.84 -2.00 -23.83
C SER A 96 -10.13 -3.04 -24.89
N LYS A 97 -9.08 -3.61 -25.48
CA LYS A 97 -9.17 -4.81 -26.33
C LYS A 97 -8.76 -6.01 -25.50
N ILE A 98 -9.12 -7.20 -25.97
CA ILE A 98 -8.54 -8.43 -25.42
C ILE A 98 -7.04 -8.39 -25.70
N GLY A 99 -6.27 -8.26 -24.62
CA GLY A 99 -4.82 -8.13 -24.70
C GLY A 99 -4.13 -9.44 -25.02
N GLU A 100 -2.86 -9.35 -25.39
CA GLU A 100 -1.98 -10.50 -25.47
C GLU A 100 -1.81 -11.13 -24.08
N GLY A 101 -1.57 -12.44 -24.04
CA GLY A 101 -1.25 -13.12 -22.78
C GLY A 101 -2.44 -13.55 -21.93
N VAL A 102 -3.64 -13.74 -22.50
CA VAL A 102 -4.78 -14.36 -21.78
C VAL A 102 -4.39 -15.70 -21.14
N ASN A 103 -3.59 -16.51 -21.85
CA ASN A 103 -3.09 -17.80 -21.33
C ASN A 103 -2.08 -17.68 -20.17
N VAL A 104 -1.52 -16.49 -19.92
CA VAL A 104 -0.62 -16.23 -18.78
C VAL A 104 -1.28 -15.34 -17.72
N GLY A 105 -2.57 -15.03 -17.89
CA GLY A 105 -3.40 -14.34 -16.91
C GLY A 105 -3.65 -12.85 -17.16
N ALA A 106 -3.53 -12.37 -18.40
CA ALA A 106 -3.87 -11.00 -18.77
C ALA A 106 -5.41 -10.81 -18.88
N PHE A 107 -6.11 -10.89 -17.75
CA PHE A 107 -7.58 -10.80 -17.71
C PHE A 107 -8.13 -9.37 -17.54
N VAL A 108 -7.25 -8.42 -17.22
CA VAL A 108 -7.62 -7.04 -16.96
C VAL A 108 -7.03 -6.11 -18.02
N GLY A 109 -7.90 -5.50 -18.83
CA GLY A 109 -7.54 -4.46 -19.78
C GLY A 109 -8.02 -3.09 -19.30
N LEU A 110 -7.12 -2.13 -19.05
CA LEU A 110 -7.48 -0.81 -18.54
C LEU A 110 -7.76 0.25 -19.62
N GLY A 111 -7.41 -0.02 -20.88
CA GLY A 111 -7.58 0.90 -22.00
C GLY A 111 -6.76 2.18 -21.85
N SER A 112 -6.97 3.14 -22.76
CA SER A 112 -6.36 4.46 -22.69
C SER A 112 -7.28 5.42 -21.93
N TYR A 113 -7.04 5.57 -20.63
CA TYR A 113 -7.85 6.43 -19.76
C TYR A 113 -7.85 7.89 -20.23
N GLU A 114 -6.67 8.49 -20.36
CA GLU A 114 -6.54 9.88 -20.82
C GLU A 114 -7.03 10.05 -22.26
N GLY A 115 -6.75 9.07 -23.13
CA GLY A 115 -7.21 9.06 -24.51
C GLY A 115 -8.74 9.19 -24.62
N CYS A 116 -9.47 8.47 -23.76
CA CYS A 116 -10.93 8.56 -23.71
C CYS A 116 -11.41 9.94 -23.23
N LEU A 117 -10.85 10.44 -22.12
CA LEU A 117 -11.26 11.70 -21.51
C LEU A 117 -10.93 12.93 -22.37
N MET A 118 -9.98 12.81 -23.30
CA MET A 118 -9.65 13.85 -24.27
C MET A 118 -10.61 13.95 -25.45
N VAL A 119 -11.49 12.96 -25.66
CA VAL A 119 -12.49 13.03 -26.74
C VAL A 119 -13.57 14.04 -26.36
N ASP A 120 -13.78 15.01 -27.24
CA ASP A 120 -14.83 16.02 -27.13
C ASP A 120 -15.57 16.09 -28.47
N VAL A 121 -16.86 15.78 -28.47
CA VAL A 121 -17.73 15.89 -29.64
C VAL A 121 -18.53 17.17 -29.49
N PRO A 122 -18.20 18.24 -30.24
CA PRO A 122 -18.73 19.58 -30.01
C PRO A 122 -20.25 19.61 -29.98
N GLY A 123 -20.81 20.15 -28.89
CA GLY A 123 -22.25 20.33 -28.72
C GLY A 123 -23.06 19.07 -28.42
N LEU A 124 -22.43 17.89 -28.32
CA LEU A 124 -23.12 16.62 -28.08
C LEU A 124 -22.70 15.96 -26.77
N PHE A 125 -21.46 15.48 -26.67
CA PHE A 125 -20.97 14.77 -25.49
C PHE A 125 -19.44 14.72 -25.43
N LYS A 126 -18.91 14.37 -24.27
CA LYS A 126 -17.49 14.07 -24.05
C LYS A 126 -17.27 12.58 -23.87
N GLY A 127 -16.04 12.10 -24.05
CA GLY A 127 -15.69 10.73 -23.70
C GLY A 127 -15.75 10.48 -22.19
N GLN A 128 -16.34 9.35 -21.81
CA GLN A 128 -16.41 8.84 -20.45
C GLN A 128 -15.75 7.47 -20.42
N HIS A 129 -14.73 7.32 -19.58
CA HIS A 129 -14.04 6.05 -19.38
C HIS A 129 -14.76 5.26 -18.28
N CYS A 130 -15.14 4.02 -18.56
CA CYS A 130 -15.83 3.15 -17.60
C CYS A 130 -15.16 1.78 -17.53
N LEU A 131 -14.81 1.35 -16.33
CA LEU A 131 -14.28 0.01 -16.06
C LEU A 131 -15.41 -0.97 -15.73
N VAL A 132 -15.56 -2.00 -16.56
CA VAL A 132 -16.55 -3.06 -16.41
C VAL A 132 -15.86 -4.32 -15.90
N GLU A 133 -16.31 -4.82 -14.76
CA GLU A 133 -15.95 -6.16 -14.28
C GLU A 133 -17.01 -7.15 -14.72
N VAL A 134 -16.58 -8.36 -15.03
CA VAL A 134 -17.47 -9.47 -15.35
C VAL A 134 -17.27 -10.56 -14.31
N THR A 135 -18.34 -11.27 -13.97
CA THR A 135 -18.27 -12.45 -13.11
C THR A 135 -18.85 -13.69 -13.80
N GLY A 136 -18.20 -14.84 -13.59
CA GLY A 136 -18.66 -16.16 -14.07
C GLY A 136 -17.98 -16.67 -15.34
N ILE A 137 -17.04 -15.93 -15.92
CA ILE A 137 -16.36 -16.33 -17.17
C ILE A 137 -15.22 -17.34 -16.91
N LEU A 138 -14.36 -17.09 -15.93
CA LEU A 138 -13.23 -18.00 -15.66
C LEU A 138 -13.68 -19.29 -15.01
N ASP A 139 -14.76 -19.28 -14.22
CA ASP A 139 -15.36 -20.50 -13.68
C ASP A 139 -15.77 -21.47 -14.81
N PHE A 140 -16.23 -20.93 -15.95
CA PHE A 140 -16.54 -21.70 -17.16
C PHE A 140 -15.29 -22.14 -17.95
N LEU A 141 -14.29 -21.25 -18.10
CA LEU A 141 -13.09 -21.53 -18.90
C LEU A 141 -12.07 -22.44 -18.19
N PHE A 142 -12.03 -22.41 -16.86
CA PHE A 142 -11.04 -23.09 -16.04
C PHE A 142 -11.71 -24.04 -15.05
N GLU A 143 -12.53 -24.96 -15.56
CA GLU A 143 -13.15 -26.06 -14.80
C GLU A 143 -12.13 -27.01 -14.12
N ALA A 144 -10.81 -26.83 -14.36
CA ALA A 144 -9.75 -27.74 -13.91
C ALA A 144 -8.54 -27.07 -13.22
N SER A 145 -8.55 -25.77 -12.95
CA SER A 145 -7.41 -25.14 -12.27
C SER A 145 -7.86 -24.40 -11.01
N HIS A 146 -7.24 -24.72 -9.88
CA HIS A 146 -7.46 -24.11 -8.56
C HIS A 146 -7.23 -22.58 -8.49
N VAL A 147 -7.13 -21.90 -9.63
CA VAL A 147 -6.81 -20.48 -9.82
C VAL A 147 -7.94 -19.58 -9.32
N THR A 148 -9.20 -19.97 -9.47
CA THR A 148 -10.37 -19.17 -9.07
C THR A 148 -10.52 -18.99 -7.56
N LYS A 149 -9.71 -19.68 -6.73
CA LYS A 149 -9.73 -19.54 -5.26
C LYS A 149 -8.65 -18.64 -4.68
N TYR A 150 -7.75 -18.07 -5.49
CA TYR A 150 -6.63 -17.28 -4.98
C TYR A 150 -6.97 -15.81 -4.80
N THR A 151 -7.14 -15.38 -3.56
CA THR A 151 -7.47 -13.99 -3.19
C THR A 151 -6.28 -13.05 -3.15
N LEU A 152 -5.41 -13.10 -4.15
CA LEU A 152 -4.24 -12.20 -4.21
C LEU A 152 -4.62 -10.71 -4.38
N PHE A 153 -5.88 -10.41 -4.73
CA PHE A 153 -6.36 -9.07 -5.13
C PHE A 153 -7.62 -8.68 -4.35
N PRO A 154 -7.53 -8.03 -3.17
CA PRO A 154 -8.70 -7.55 -2.44
C PRO A 154 -9.44 -6.40 -3.13
N GLY A 155 -9.00 -5.99 -4.32
CA GLY A 155 -9.54 -4.87 -5.08
C GLY A 155 -10.29 -5.24 -6.35
N PHE A 156 -10.15 -6.44 -6.92
CA PHE A 156 -10.75 -6.86 -8.20
C PHE A 156 -11.29 -8.27 -8.11
N ASN A 157 -12.44 -8.55 -8.74
CA ASN A 157 -12.82 -9.94 -8.97
C ASN A 157 -11.81 -10.57 -9.93
N LEU A 158 -11.33 -11.78 -9.62
CA LEU A 158 -10.30 -12.47 -10.39
C LEU A 158 -10.75 -12.95 -11.77
N ASP A 159 -11.94 -12.56 -12.24
CA ASP A 159 -12.48 -12.80 -13.57
C ASP A 159 -11.87 -11.82 -14.60
N PHE A 160 -12.67 -11.36 -15.56
CA PHE A 160 -12.28 -10.39 -16.56
C PHE A 160 -12.71 -8.99 -16.16
N ALA A 161 -11.84 -8.01 -16.39
CA ALA A 161 -12.21 -6.61 -16.33
C ALA A 161 -11.70 -5.88 -17.57
N PHE A 162 -12.54 -5.07 -18.18
CA PHE A 162 -12.17 -4.29 -19.35
C PHE A 162 -12.77 -2.90 -19.26
N SER A 163 -12.19 -1.94 -19.97
CA SER A 163 -12.70 -0.58 -20.00
C SER A 163 -13.38 -0.27 -21.32
N MET A 164 -14.39 0.58 -21.25
CA MET A 164 -15.14 1.09 -22.40
C MET A 164 -15.06 2.61 -22.39
N CYS A 165 -14.79 3.20 -23.55
CA CYS A 165 -14.94 4.63 -23.77
C CYS A 165 -16.30 4.89 -24.41
N ILE A 166 -17.19 5.52 -23.66
CA ILE A 166 -18.59 5.71 -24.03
C ILE A 166 -18.96 7.20 -23.99
N PRO A 167 -20.11 7.61 -24.55
CA PRO A 167 -20.60 8.99 -24.41
C PRO A 167 -20.86 9.39 -22.95
N SER A 168 -20.53 10.62 -22.58
CA SER A 168 -20.75 11.17 -21.23
C SER A 168 -22.21 11.27 -20.80
N THR A 169 -23.14 11.06 -21.72
CA THR A 169 -24.59 11.01 -21.46
C THR A 169 -25.05 9.67 -20.89
N CYS A 170 -24.20 8.64 -20.92
CA CYS A 170 -24.52 7.31 -20.43
C CYS A 170 -24.29 7.20 -18.91
N THR A 171 -25.27 6.61 -18.23
CA THR A 171 -25.23 6.33 -16.79
C THR A 171 -24.68 4.93 -16.52
N VAL A 172 -24.33 4.64 -15.26
CA VAL A 172 -23.88 3.30 -14.86
C VAL A 172 -24.97 2.25 -15.11
N GLN A 173 -26.24 2.62 -14.93
CA GLN A 173 -27.39 1.76 -15.20
C GLN A 173 -27.51 1.42 -16.69
N ASP A 174 -27.22 2.38 -17.58
CA ASP A 174 -27.27 2.17 -19.03
C ASP A 174 -26.22 1.15 -19.50
N ILE A 175 -25.01 1.27 -18.97
CA ILE A 175 -23.91 0.35 -19.28
C ILE A 175 -24.23 -1.03 -18.73
N ARG A 176 -24.77 -1.12 -17.50
CA ARG A 176 -25.16 -2.40 -16.90
C ARG A 176 -26.23 -3.09 -17.74
N ALA A 177 -27.29 -2.38 -18.13
CA ALA A 177 -28.34 -2.93 -18.97
C ALA A 177 -27.79 -3.47 -20.30
N HIS A 178 -26.90 -2.72 -20.94
CA HIS A 178 -26.25 -3.16 -22.17
C HIS A 178 -25.35 -4.37 -21.98
N MET A 179 -24.52 -4.36 -20.94
CA MET A 179 -23.60 -5.46 -20.66
C MET A 179 -24.32 -6.73 -20.24
N ASP A 180 -25.44 -6.63 -19.52
CA ASP A 180 -26.21 -7.80 -19.11
C ASP A 180 -26.85 -8.49 -20.32
N VAL A 181 -27.29 -7.74 -21.34
CA VAL A 181 -27.74 -8.32 -22.62
C VAL A 181 -26.59 -8.99 -23.36
N ALA A 182 -25.43 -8.32 -23.47
CA ALA A 182 -24.26 -8.85 -24.16
C ALA A 182 -23.68 -10.11 -23.50
N LEU A 183 -23.80 -10.25 -22.18
CA LEU A 183 -23.25 -11.37 -21.40
C LEU A 183 -24.26 -12.49 -21.12
N GLN A 184 -25.54 -12.27 -21.43
CA GLN A 184 -26.60 -13.25 -21.18
C GLN A 184 -26.33 -14.59 -21.87
N GLU A 185 -25.77 -14.58 -23.08
CA GLU A 185 -25.48 -15.78 -23.87
C GLU A 185 -24.51 -16.76 -23.17
N ILE A 186 -23.65 -16.25 -22.29
CA ILE A 186 -22.61 -17.01 -21.59
C ILE A 186 -22.88 -17.16 -20.09
N ASN A 187 -24.09 -16.82 -19.62
CA ASN A 187 -24.48 -16.87 -18.21
C ASN A 187 -23.52 -16.12 -17.28
N ALA A 188 -22.98 -14.99 -17.76
CA ALA A 188 -22.11 -14.11 -17.00
C ALA A 188 -22.84 -12.80 -16.65
N SER A 189 -22.38 -12.12 -15.61
CA SER A 189 -22.99 -10.86 -15.14
C SER A 189 -21.97 -9.73 -15.04
N SER A 190 -22.42 -8.50 -15.24
CA SER A 190 -21.58 -7.31 -15.16
C SER A 190 -21.64 -6.66 -13.78
N ILE A 191 -20.49 -6.22 -13.27
CA ILE A 191 -20.36 -5.46 -12.03
C ILE A 191 -19.77 -4.09 -12.38
N ILE A 192 -20.57 -3.06 -12.20
CA ILE A 192 -20.22 -1.68 -12.49
C ILE A 192 -20.70 -0.83 -11.33
N ASN A 193 -19.78 -0.13 -10.66
CA ASN A 193 -20.08 0.77 -9.55
C ASN A 193 -20.00 2.23 -10.02
N ASP A 194 -20.55 3.17 -9.24
CA ASP A 194 -20.48 4.60 -9.56
C ASP A 194 -19.03 5.11 -9.70
N ASN A 195 -18.11 4.53 -8.94
CA ASN A 195 -16.68 4.87 -8.99
C ASN A 195 -15.92 4.20 -10.16
N SER A 196 -16.59 3.35 -10.95
CA SER A 196 -16.00 2.68 -12.11
C SER A 196 -15.92 3.58 -13.33
N CYS A 197 -16.71 4.66 -13.37
CA CYS A 197 -16.77 5.59 -14.49
C CYS A 197 -16.13 6.93 -14.14
N SER A 198 -15.46 7.55 -15.11
CA SER A 198 -14.82 8.86 -14.99
C SER A 198 -15.11 9.73 -16.20
N LYS A 199 -15.37 11.01 -15.94
CA LYS A 199 -15.56 12.07 -16.93
C LYS A 199 -14.54 13.17 -16.69
N LYS A 200 -14.23 13.94 -17.73
CA LYS A 200 -13.39 15.15 -17.64
C LYS A 200 -14.22 16.31 -17.08
N GLU A 201 -14.49 16.27 -15.79
CA GLU A 201 -15.15 17.34 -15.04
C GLU A 201 -14.17 17.98 -14.06
N PRO A 202 -14.26 19.32 -13.84
CA PRO A 202 -13.42 19.97 -12.84
C PRO A 202 -13.75 19.38 -11.46
N THR A 203 -12.76 18.82 -10.79
CA THR A 203 -12.92 18.31 -9.43
C THR A 203 -13.09 19.49 -8.48
N ASN A 204 -14.26 19.59 -7.87
CA ASN A 204 -14.51 20.58 -6.83
C ASN A 204 -13.87 20.09 -5.53
N LEU A 205 -12.98 20.93 -4.97
CA LEU A 205 -12.35 20.65 -3.68
C LEU A 205 -13.38 20.72 -2.56
N ARG A 206 -13.39 19.69 -1.70
CA ARG A 206 -14.23 19.62 -0.50
C ARG A 206 -13.67 20.54 0.59
N LEU A 207 -14.47 20.78 1.63
CA LEU A 207 -14.02 21.52 2.82
C LEU A 207 -12.78 20.87 3.47
N SER A 208 -12.74 19.54 3.54
CA SER A 208 -11.59 18.78 4.08
C SER A 208 -10.32 19.02 3.25
N ASP A 209 -10.45 19.11 1.93
CA ASP A 209 -9.34 19.38 1.00
C ASP A 209 -8.78 20.80 1.24
N TRP A 210 -9.65 21.80 1.40
CA TRP A 210 -9.24 23.17 1.73
C TRP A 210 -8.57 23.28 3.11
N ILE A 211 -9.09 22.59 4.13
CA ILE A 211 -8.47 22.54 5.46
C ILE A 211 -7.05 21.95 5.37
N ALA A 212 -6.88 20.86 4.63
CA ALA A 212 -5.59 20.23 4.43
C ALA A 212 -4.60 21.15 3.70
N ILE A 213 -5.04 21.83 2.63
CA ILE A 213 -4.23 22.82 1.91
C ILE A 213 -3.81 23.95 2.85
N TYR A 214 -4.73 24.51 3.62
CA TYR A 214 -4.44 25.59 4.55
C TYR A 214 -3.40 25.19 5.60
N ILE A 215 -3.53 23.99 6.20
CA ILE A 215 -2.55 23.47 7.17
C ILE A 215 -1.18 23.27 6.51
N LEU A 216 -1.12 22.72 5.30
CA LEU A 216 0.15 22.56 4.57
C LEU A 216 0.80 23.91 4.25
N VAL A 217 0.01 24.89 3.80
CA VAL A 217 0.51 26.24 3.53
C VAL A 217 1.04 26.90 4.80
N LEU A 218 0.35 26.76 5.94
CA LEU A 218 0.85 27.25 7.22
C LEU A 218 2.16 26.57 7.65
N LEU A 219 2.28 25.25 7.46
CA LEU A 219 3.51 24.51 7.76
C LEU A 219 4.66 24.95 6.86
N ILE A 220 4.41 25.12 5.55
CA ILE A 220 5.41 25.62 4.59
C ILE A 220 5.82 27.05 4.98
N ALA A 221 4.87 27.92 5.31
CA ALA A 221 5.16 29.27 5.76
C ALA A 221 6.01 29.28 7.05
N ALA A 222 5.68 28.44 8.04
CA ALA A 222 6.47 28.30 9.25
C ALA A 222 7.90 27.80 8.96
N ILE A 223 8.05 26.85 8.04
CA ILE A 223 9.36 26.35 7.60
C ILE A 223 10.17 27.47 6.92
N VAL A 224 9.56 28.21 6.00
CA VAL A 224 10.23 29.31 5.27
C VAL A 224 10.64 30.41 6.24
N LEU A 225 9.74 30.88 7.10
CA LEU A 225 10.03 31.93 8.08
C LEU A 225 11.09 31.49 9.10
N SER A 226 11.02 30.24 9.58
CA SER A 226 11.99 29.69 10.53
C SER A 226 13.37 29.52 9.90
N THR A 227 13.43 29.05 8.65
CA THR A 227 14.69 28.89 7.90
C THR A 227 15.30 30.25 7.57
N TRP A 228 14.47 31.23 7.18
CA TRP A 228 14.89 32.61 6.95
C TRP A 228 15.48 33.23 8.22
N TYR A 229 14.80 33.11 9.37
CA TYR A 229 15.31 33.57 10.66
C TYR A 229 16.65 32.90 11.03
N ASP A 230 16.75 31.58 10.90
CA ASP A 230 17.97 30.83 11.22
C ASP A 230 19.15 31.25 10.32
N TYR A 231 18.91 31.52 9.03
CA TYR A 231 19.95 31.98 8.10
C TYR A 231 20.61 33.29 8.57
N PHE A 232 19.83 34.29 9.00
CA PHE A 232 20.36 35.57 9.48
C PHE A 232 21.02 35.46 10.86
N VAL A 233 20.47 34.63 11.75
CA VAL A 233 20.95 34.50 13.13
C VAL A 233 22.08 33.47 13.27
N CYS A 234 22.37 32.67 12.23
CA CYS A 234 23.39 31.61 12.26
C CYS A 234 24.79 32.11 12.66
N HIS A 235 25.13 33.37 12.39
CA HIS A 235 26.42 33.97 12.75
C HIS A 235 26.51 34.43 14.22
N ASN A 236 25.37 34.56 14.92
CA ASN A 236 25.28 35.06 16.28
C ASN A 236 24.51 34.09 17.20
N PRO A 237 25.15 33.00 17.68
CA PRO A 237 24.48 31.97 18.46
C PRO A 237 23.88 32.48 19.79
N SER A 238 24.34 33.61 20.31
CA SER A 238 23.80 34.25 21.53
C SER A 238 22.38 34.82 21.38
N LYS A 239 21.94 35.11 20.14
CA LYS A 239 20.59 35.64 19.84
C LYS A 239 19.63 34.56 19.31
N GLN A 240 20.06 33.30 19.25
CA GLN A 240 19.28 32.22 18.64
C GLN A 240 18.14 31.77 19.55
N ASN A 241 16.90 32.02 19.15
CA ASN A 241 15.73 31.52 19.85
C ASN A 241 15.37 30.10 19.37
N LYS A 242 15.38 29.12 20.30
CA LYS A 242 15.09 27.71 20.02
C LYS A 242 13.73 27.48 19.34
N ILE A 243 12.70 28.26 19.71
CA ILE A 243 11.34 28.14 19.16
C ILE A 243 11.31 28.61 17.71
N LEU A 244 11.93 29.77 17.42
CA LEU A 244 11.96 30.33 16.07
C LEU A 244 12.83 29.52 15.10
N THR A 245 13.77 28.71 15.61
CA THR A 245 14.56 27.77 14.81
C THR A 245 13.98 26.36 14.74
N ALA A 246 12.82 26.10 15.38
CA ALA A 246 12.28 24.75 15.50
C ALA A 246 11.92 24.12 14.14
N PHE A 247 11.46 24.92 13.18
CA PHE A 247 11.09 24.48 11.83
C PHE A 247 12.18 24.76 10.77
N SER A 248 13.36 25.26 11.17
CA SER A 248 14.43 25.59 10.23
C SER A 248 14.94 24.34 9.54
N ILE A 249 14.93 24.34 8.21
CA ILE A 249 15.52 23.26 7.41
C ILE A 249 17.02 23.17 7.71
N GLN A 250 17.73 24.29 7.82
CA GLN A 250 19.17 24.28 8.01
C GLN A 250 19.58 23.70 9.37
N ALA A 251 18.91 24.10 10.46
CA ALA A 251 19.18 23.58 11.79
C ALA A 251 18.80 22.10 11.91
N ASN A 252 17.64 21.71 11.38
CA ASN A 252 17.16 20.34 11.46
C ASN A 252 17.97 19.39 10.56
N THR A 253 18.36 19.81 9.35
CA THR A 253 19.24 19.02 8.47
C THR A 253 20.62 18.82 9.10
N ARG A 254 21.21 19.86 9.72
CA ARG A 254 22.46 19.72 10.48
C ARG A 254 22.33 18.71 11.61
N LYS A 255 21.24 18.74 12.38
CA LYS A 255 20.97 17.76 13.45
C LYS A 255 20.72 16.35 12.90
N LEU A 256 19.99 16.22 11.79
CA LEU A 256 19.63 14.93 11.20
C LEU A 256 20.85 14.21 10.63
N LEU A 257 21.74 14.95 9.97
CA LEU A 257 22.98 14.42 9.37
C LEU A 257 24.13 14.31 10.39
N HIS A 258 23.97 14.85 11.60
CA HIS A 258 24.99 14.77 12.64
C HIS A 258 25.07 13.36 13.24
N VAL A 259 26.18 12.67 12.97
CA VAL A 259 26.48 11.35 13.52
C VAL A 259 27.25 11.50 14.84
N SER A 260 26.56 11.34 15.99
CA SER A 260 27.22 11.37 17.29
C SER A 260 27.97 10.06 17.56
N LYS A 261 29.29 10.12 17.77
CA LYS A 261 30.11 9.00 18.25
C LYS A 261 30.08 8.89 19.78
N SER A 262 28.90 8.81 20.40
CA SER A 262 28.83 8.62 21.85
C SER A 262 29.00 7.14 22.20
N SER A 263 29.91 6.84 23.14
CA SER A 263 30.14 5.50 23.69
C SER A 263 28.87 4.87 24.30
N ASP A 264 27.91 5.71 24.66
CA ASP A 264 26.65 5.30 25.28
C ASP A 264 25.57 4.92 24.25
N SER A 265 25.74 5.30 22.97
CA SER A 265 24.78 4.92 21.92
C SER A 265 24.74 3.41 21.68
N LEU A 266 23.54 2.88 21.42
CA LEU A 266 23.34 1.49 21.05
C LEU A 266 23.42 1.36 19.53
N SER A 267 24.63 1.43 18.97
CA SER A 267 24.84 1.52 17.51
C SER A 267 24.15 0.42 16.71
N ILE A 268 24.07 -0.80 17.26
CA ILE A 268 23.38 -1.94 16.66
C ILE A 268 21.88 -1.68 16.42
N VAL A 269 21.25 -0.84 17.25
CA VAL A 269 19.83 -0.47 17.10
C VAL A 269 19.60 0.27 15.79
N TYR A 270 20.54 1.11 15.35
CA TYR A 270 20.42 1.82 14.08
C TYR A 270 20.49 0.86 12.89
N PHE A 271 21.41 -0.13 12.94
CA PHE A 271 21.51 -1.16 11.92
C PHE A 271 20.22 -2.00 11.83
N LEU A 272 19.69 -2.46 12.97
CA LEU A 272 18.45 -3.23 13.01
C LEU A 272 17.25 -2.42 12.49
N ARG A 273 17.17 -1.13 12.82
CA ARG A 273 16.14 -0.23 12.27
C ARG A 273 16.25 -0.12 10.76
N PHE A 274 17.45 0.15 10.24
CA PHE A 274 17.66 0.27 8.81
C PHE A 274 17.20 -0.99 8.07
N PHE A 275 17.65 -2.16 8.53
CA PHE A 275 17.27 -3.44 7.93
C PHE A 275 15.76 -3.67 7.98
N ALA A 276 15.12 -3.42 9.13
CA ALA A 276 13.68 -3.59 9.29
C ALA A 276 12.87 -2.63 8.41
N ILE A 277 13.30 -1.37 8.25
CA ILE A 277 12.64 -0.39 7.35
C ILE A 277 12.73 -0.89 5.91
N VAL A 278 13.91 -1.26 5.43
CA VAL A 278 14.10 -1.74 4.05
C VAL A 278 13.22 -2.96 3.78
N TRP A 279 13.19 -3.90 4.72
CA TRP A 279 12.37 -5.11 4.61
C TRP A 279 10.87 -4.79 4.53
N ILE A 280 10.34 -3.93 5.41
CA ILE A 280 8.93 -3.51 5.40
C ILE A 280 8.56 -2.77 4.11
N VAL A 281 9.41 -1.84 3.66
CA VAL A 281 9.15 -1.06 2.44
C VAL A 281 9.16 -1.97 1.20
N ALA A 282 10.11 -2.89 1.10
CA ALA A 282 10.16 -3.87 0.02
C ALA A 282 8.91 -4.76 0.01
N GLY A 283 8.50 -5.25 1.18
CA GLY A 283 7.28 -6.03 1.34
C GLY A 283 6.02 -5.27 0.90
N HIS A 284 5.80 -4.07 1.43
CA HIS A 284 4.61 -3.29 1.08
C HIS A 284 4.58 -2.91 -0.40
N ARG A 285 5.74 -2.58 -0.99
CA ARG A 285 5.83 -2.34 -2.44
C ARG A 285 5.42 -3.58 -3.22
N PHE A 286 5.89 -4.76 -2.82
CA PHE A 286 5.51 -6.02 -3.43
C PHE A 286 4.01 -6.27 -3.32
N ASN A 287 3.40 -6.08 -2.14
CA ASN A 287 1.95 -6.21 -1.97
C ASN A 287 1.15 -5.22 -2.83
N VAL A 288 1.59 -3.96 -2.95
CA VAL A 288 0.91 -2.97 -3.80
C VAL A 288 0.99 -3.36 -5.28
N VAL A 289 2.15 -3.85 -5.74
CA VAL A 289 2.33 -4.37 -7.10
C VAL A 289 1.47 -5.61 -7.33
N LEU A 290 1.39 -6.50 -6.34
CA LEU A 290 0.49 -7.65 -6.38
C LEU A 290 -0.98 -7.28 -6.33
N ALA A 291 -1.37 -6.10 -5.83
CA ALA A 291 -2.76 -5.65 -5.85
C ALA A 291 -3.15 -4.97 -7.18
N ALA A 292 -2.17 -4.64 -8.02
CA ALA A 292 -2.39 -4.01 -9.31
C ALA A 292 -2.60 -5.06 -10.41
N PRO A 293 -3.44 -4.79 -11.43
CA PRO A 293 -3.59 -5.65 -12.60
C PRO A 293 -2.25 -6.04 -13.21
N SER A 294 -1.99 -7.35 -13.36
CA SER A 294 -0.75 -7.87 -13.91
C SER A 294 -1.04 -8.74 -15.15
N PRO A 295 -0.31 -8.55 -16.27
CA PRO A 295 -0.49 -9.36 -17.46
C PRO A 295 -0.06 -10.82 -17.26
N ASN A 296 0.76 -11.10 -16.24
CA ASN A 296 1.31 -12.42 -15.95
C ASN A 296 0.76 -12.99 -14.63
N LEU A 297 -0.53 -12.77 -14.36
CA LEU A 297 -1.20 -13.17 -13.13
C LEU A 297 -0.99 -14.65 -12.79
N LEU A 298 -1.04 -15.56 -13.77
CA LEU A 298 -0.84 -16.99 -13.54
C LEU A 298 0.61 -17.35 -13.15
N THR A 299 1.57 -16.47 -13.44
CA THR A 299 2.97 -16.65 -13.04
C THR A 299 3.20 -16.26 -11.58
N ILE A 300 2.30 -15.47 -10.96
CA ILE A 300 2.42 -15.03 -9.57
C ILE A 300 2.49 -16.23 -8.62
N GLU A 301 1.72 -17.30 -8.87
CA GLU A 301 1.77 -18.53 -8.07
C GLU A 301 3.18 -19.14 -8.01
N LYS A 302 3.93 -19.08 -9.12
CA LYS A 302 5.33 -19.52 -9.16
C LYS A 302 6.21 -18.66 -8.27
N TYR A 303 5.99 -17.34 -8.21
CA TYR A 303 6.75 -16.47 -7.32
C TYR A 303 6.44 -16.74 -5.83
N LEU A 304 5.21 -17.12 -5.51
CA LEU A 304 4.81 -17.47 -4.13
C LEU A 304 5.47 -18.74 -3.59
N THR A 305 5.80 -19.70 -4.47
CA THR A 305 6.41 -20.99 -4.08
C THR A 305 7.92 -20.94 -3.94
N VAL A 306 8.55 -19.83 -4.32
CA VAL A 306 10.00 -19.68 -4.33
C VAL A 306 10.49 -19.21 -2.96
N TRP A 307 11.33 -20.03 -2.32
CA TRP A 307 11.75 -19.83 -0.92
C TRP A 307 12.47 -18.48 -0.68
N TRP A 308 13.21 -17.95 -1.65
CA TRP A 308 13.90 -16.67 -1.48
C TRP A 308 12.95 -15.47 -1.47
N ASN A 309 11.70 -15.63 -1.90
CA ASN A 309 10.64 -14.63 -1.74
C ASN A 309 10.00 -14.65 -0.34
N ALA A 310 10.24 -15.69 0.47
CA ALA A 310 9.61 -15.84 1.77
C ALA A 310 9.79 -14.60 2.68
N PRO A 311 10.98 -13.96 2.77
CA PRO A 311 11.10 -12.73 3.55
C PRO A 311 10.12 -11.63 3.09
N ILE A 312 9.96 -11.42 1.78
CA ILE A 312 9.08 -10.38 1.22
C ILE A 312 7.61 -10.72 1.50
N LEU A 313 7.22 -11.98 1.31
CA LEU A 313 5.86 -12.48 1.55
C LEU A 313 5.47 -12.43 3.04
N HIS A 314 6.46 -12.58 3.92
CA HIS A 314 6.31 -12.54 5.38
C HIS A 314 6.89 -11.25 5.98
N MET A 315 6.72 -10.10 5.30
CA MET A 315 7.22 -8.80 5.77
C MET A 315 6.75 -8.44 7.18
N THR A 316 5.61 -8.98 7.62
CA THR A 316 5.02 -8.78 8.94
C THR A 316 5.93 -9.22 10.09
N ILE A 317 6.86 -10.15 9.83
CA ILE A 317 7.88 -10.58 10.80
C ILE A 317 8.87 -9.45 11.08
N ALA A 318 9.18 -8.60 10.09
CA ALA A 318 10.10 -7.47 10.27
C ALA A 318 9.62 -6.50 11.36
N VAL A 319 8.29 -6.42 11.58
CA VAL A 319 7.67 -5.57 12.61
C VAL A 319 8.08 -6.01 14.02
N GLU A 320 8.40 -7.28 14.24
CA GLU A 320 8.88 -7.78 15.53
C GLU A 320 10.17 -7.12 15.99
N ILE A 321 11.04 -6.77 15.03
CA ILE A 321 12.27 -6.03 15.30
C ILE A 321 11.92 -4.69 15.93
N PHE A 322 10.91 -3.99 15.41
CA PHE A 322 10.48 -2.72 15.99
C PHE A 322 9.86 -2.86 17.37
N PHE A 323 9.06 -3.90 17.61
CA PHE A 323 8.53 -4.17 18.95
C PHE A 323 9.63 -4.49 19.96
N LEU A 324 10.60 -5.33 19.59
CA LEU A 324 11.78 -5.63 20.40
C LEU A 324 12.55 -4.35 20.74
N LEU A 325 12.83 -3.51 19.73
CA LEU A 325 13.55 -2.26 19.92
C LEU A 325 12.76 -1.25 20.76
N SER A 326 11.44 -1.18 20.61
CA SER A 326 10.57 -0.32 21.41
C SER A 326 10.64 -0.71 22.88
N GLY A 327 10.44 -1.99 23.21
CA GLY A 327 10.55 -2.48 24.59
C GLY A 327 11.95 -2.26 25.18
N LEU A 328 13.00 -2.54 24.41
CA LEU A 328 14.40 -2.32 24.80
C LEU A 328 14.63 -0.87 25.20
N LEU A 329 14.27 0.07 24.31
CA LEU A 329 14.54 1.49 24.53
C LEU A 329 13.69 2.07 25.66
N VAL A 330 12.44 1.62 25.79
CA VAL A 330 11.58 2.02 26.91
C VAL A 330 12.19 1.59 28.25
N SER A 331 12.60 0.32 28.38
CA SER A 331 13.23 -0.20 29.60
C SER A 331 14.57 0.47 29.90
N TYR A 332 15.48 0.52 28.91
CA TYR A 332 16.80 1.12 29.08
C TYR A 332 16.74 2.60 29.46
N ASN A 333 15.94 3.40 28.74
CA ASN A 333 15.84 4.85 29.02
C ASN A 333 15.11 5.13 30.32
N PHE A 334 14.09 4.34 30.68
CA PHE A 334 13.41 4.47 31.96
C PHE A 334 14.40 4.24 33.11
N LEU A 335 15.09 3.10 33.12
CA LEU A 335 16.05 2.77 34.18
C LEU A 335 17.19 3.79 34.27
N LYS A 336 17.73 4.22 33.12
CA LYS A 336 18.75 5.28 33.05
C LYS A 336 18.25 6.61 33.62
N SER A 337 17.07 7.06 33.21
CA SER A 337 16.45 8.30 33.70
C SER A 337 16.28 8.29 35.22
N ARG A 338 15.81 7.16 35.76
CA ARG A 338 15.64 6.97 37.19
C ARG A 338 16.97 6.92 37.95
N ASN A 339 18.00 6.33 37.37
CA ASN A 339 19.35 6.33 37.94
C ASN A 339 19.97 7.73 38.01
N CYS A 340 19.60 8.61 37.08
CA CYS A 340 20.00 10.03 37.08
C CYS A 340 19.15 10.89 38.05
N GLY A 341 18.34 10.27 38.92
CA GLY A 341 17.54 10.98 39.93
C GLY A 341 16.26 11.64 39.41
N LYS A 342 15.88 11.46 38.14
CA LYS A 342 14.65 12.06 37.61
C LYS A 342 13.42 11.41 38.23
N GLU A 343 12.50 12.22 38.75
CA GLU A 343 11.21 11.77 39.25
C GLU A 343 10.34 11.18 38.14
N PHE A 344 9.53 10.17 38.48
CA PHE A 344 8.63 9.53 37.53
C PHE A 344 7.24 10.14 37.65
N ASN A 345 6.87 10.94 36.66
CA ASN A 345 5.53 11.48 36.52
C ASN A 345 4.79 10.75 35.39
N LEU A 346 3.71 10.05 35.74
CA LEU A 346 2.93 9.23 34.82
C LEU A 346 2.27 10.06 33.71
N PHE A 347 1.69 11.21 34.07
CA PHE A 347 1.05 12.11 33.12
C PHE A 347 2.06 12.63 32.10
N GLN A 348 3.19 13.12 32.57
CA GLN A 348 4.27 13.62 31.70
C GLN A 348 4.82 12.51 30.78
N TYR A 349 4.94 11.29 31.29
CA TYR A 349 5.42 10.12 30.54
C TYR A 349 4.53 9.79 29.34
N TYR A 350 3.19 9.82 29.51
CA TYR A 350 2.25 9.58 28.41
C TYR A 350 2.07 10.79 27.50
N PHE A 351 1.96 11.98 28.08
CA PHE A 351 1.72 13.21 27.33
C PHE A 351 2.85 13.51 26.32
N HIS A 352 4.11 13.38 26.74
CA HIS A 352 5.25 13.56 25.83
C HIS A 352 5.26 12.57 24.67
N ARG A 353 4.88 11.31 24.91
CA ARG A 353 4.83 10.31 23.84
C ARG A 353 3.68 10.61 22.88
N TYR A 354 2.51 10.97 23.39
CA TYR A 354 1.36 11.35 22.58
C TYR A 354 1.69 12.55 21.67
N LEU A 355 2.24 13.63 22.23
CA LEU A 355 2.65 14.81 21.45
C LEU A 355 3.77 14.53 20.45
N ARG A 356 4.62 13.52 20.71
CA ARG A 356 5.66 13.12 19.78
C ARG A 356 5.13 12.40 18.54
N LEU A 357 4.09 11.58 18.68
CA LEU A 357 3.61 10.69 17.62
C LEU A 357 2.39 11.26 16.89
N THR A 358 1.43 11.79 17.64
CA THR A 358 0.10 12.16 17.13
C THR A 358 0.13 13.26 16.07
N PRO A 359 0.93 14.34 16.15
CA PRO A 359 0.90 15.40 15.14
C PRO A 359 1.25 14.89 13.73
N SER A 360 2.25 14.01 13.62
CA SER A 360 2.64 13.43 12.33
C SER A 360 1.57 12.47 11.82
N LEU A 361 1.00 11.64 12.69
CA LEU A 361 -0.08 10.73 12.34
C LEU A 361 -1.34 11.48 11.88
N ALA A 362 -1.73 12.54 12.60
CA ALA A 362 -2.88 13.36 12.28
C ALA A 362 -2.76 14.05 10.91
N LEU A 363 -1.57 14.55 10.58
CA LEU A 363 -1.32 15.12 9.26
C LEU A 363 -1.48 14.06 8.17
N VAL A 364 -0.90 12.88 8.34
CA VAL A 364 -1.01 11.78 7.35
C VAL A 364 -2.46 11.32 7.17
N ILE A 365 -3.21 11.17 8.27
CA ILE A 365 -4.64 10.84 8.23
C ILE A 365 -5.43 11.91 7.47
N LEU A 366 -5.14 13.19 7.73
CA LEU A 366 -5.80 14.30 7.04
C LEU A 366 -5.52 14.21 5.52
N LEU A 367 -4.29 13.95 5.11
CA LEU A 367 -3.93 13.82 3.70
C LEU A 367 -4.65 12.65 3.01
N GLU A 368 -4.75 11.50 3.66
CA GLU A 368 -5.47 10.32 3.14
C GLU A 368 -6.98 10.52 3.05
N ALA A 369 -7.57 11.20 4.04
CA ALA A 369 -8.99 11.54 4.05
C ALA A 369 -9.36 12.64 3.03
N SER A 370 -8.37 13.38 2.51
CA SER A 370 -8.59 14.54 1.65
C SER A 370 -7.76 14.49 0.36
N LEU A 371 -6.58 15.10 0.38
CA LEU A 371 -5.79 15.45 -0.80
C LEU A 371 -5.32 14.25 -1.61
N ILE A 372 -5.02 13.10 -0.99
CA ILE A 372 -4.51 11.94 -1.72
C ILE A 372 -5.50 11.48 -2.80
N TYR A 373 -6.80 11.60 -2.56
CA TYR A 373 -7.82 11.31 -3.59
C TYR A 373 -7.66 12.20 -4.83
N GLN A 374 -7.24 13.46 -4.65
CA GLN A 374 -7.13 14.49 -5.70
C GLN A 374 -5.76 14.53 -6.40
N VAL A 375 -4.74 13.84 -5.88
CA VAL A 375 -3.35 13.92 -6.39
C VAL A 375 -3.19 13.31 -7.78
N SER A 376 -4.02 12.33 -8.13
CA SER A 376 -3.97 11.65 -9.42
C SER A 376 -5.37 11.29 -9.89
N GLU A 377 -5.50 11.03 -11.18
CA GLU A 377 -6.63 10.31 -11.76
C GLU A 377 -6.15 9.05 -12.45
N GLY A 378 -7.08 8.16 -12.79
CA GLY A 378 -6.75 6.93 -13.49
C GLY A 378 -7.88 5.90 -13.42
N PRO A 379 -7.80 4.84 -14.26
CA PRO A 379 -8.87 3.86 -14.44
C PRO A 379 -9.17 3.06 -13.17
N ILE A 380 -8.20 2.98 -12.25
CA ILE A 380 -8.30 2.24 -10.98
C ILE A 380 -8.12 3.14 -9.76
N TRP A 381 -7.72 4.40 -9.94
CA TRP A 381 -7.34 5.30 -8.84
C TRP A 381 -8.50 5.60 -7.91
N LYS A 382 -9.64 6.05 -8.45
CA LYS A 382 -10.84 6.39 -7.67
C LYS A 382 -11.40 5.18 -6.91
N ARG A 383 -11.23 3.98 -7.47
CA ARG A 383 -11.60 2.73 -6.80
C ARG A 383 -10.70 2.41 -5.61
N LEU A 384 -9.38 2.38 -5.82
CA LEU A 384 -8.42 1.99 -4.79
C LEU A 384 -8.31 3.04 -3.69
N ILE A 385 -8.09 4.29 -4.08
CA ILE A 385 -7.89 5.39 -3.16
C ILE A 385 -9.21 5.87 -2.58
N GLY A 386 -10.29 5.93 -3.36
CA GLY A 386 -11.61 6.36 -2.84
C GLY A 386 -12.14 5.45 -1.72
N ALA A 387 -11.92 4.14 -1.81
CA ALA A 387 -12.23 3.21 -0.73
C ALA A 387 -11.37 3.48 0.53
N SER A 388 -10.09 3.81 0.35
CA SER A 388 -9.20 4.20 1.46
C SER A 388 -9.64 5.51 2.12
N THR A 389 -9.90 6.54 1.30
CA THR A 389 -10.38 7.85 1.74
C THR A 389 -11.68 7.73 2.53
N LYS A 390 -12.66 6.95 2.05
CA LYS A 390 -13.93 6.73 2.76
C LYS A 390 -13.72 6.09 4.14
N ARG A 391 -12.88 5.04 4.23
CA ARG A 391 -12.53 4.43 5.53
C ARG A 391 -11.88 5.44 6.48
N CYS A 392 -11.07 6.35 5.94
CA CYS A 392 -10.48 7.42 6.74
C CYS A 392 -11.50 8.45 7.21
N GLU A 393 -12.43 8.88 6.37
CA GLU A 393 -13.51 9.79 6.76
C GLU A 393 -14.38 9.23 7.89
N GLU A 394 -14.65 7.92 7.86
CA GLU A 394 -15.47 7.25 8.87
C GLU A 394 -14.69 6.93 10.16
N ASN A 395 -13.43 6.46 10.05
CA ASN A 395 -12.73 5.81 11.16
C ASN A 395 -11.43 6.51 11.63
N TRP A 396 -11.14 7.75 11.19
CA TRP A 396 -9.91 8.49 11.56
C TRP A 396 -9.68 8.61 13.07
N TRP A 397 -10.73 8.87 13.85
CA TRP A 397 -10.66 9.13 15.29
C TRP A 397 -10.08 7.94 16.05
N SER A 398 -10.41 6.71 15.63
CA SER A 398 -9.93 5.47 16.24
C SER A 398 -8.40 5.32 16.11
N SER A 399 -7.83 5.87 15.04
CA SER A 399 -6.39 5.86 14.79
C SER A 399 -5.66 6.89 15.66
N LEU A 400 -6.26 8.06 15.91
CA LEU A 400 -5.71 9.08 16.82
C LEU A 400 -5.81 8.71 18.30
N LEU A 401 -6.77 7.86 18.65
CA LEU A 401 -6.87 7.24 19.97
C LEU A 401 -6.01 5.97 20.11
N TYR A 402 -5.33 5.54 19.04
CA TYR A 402 -4.48 4.34 19.02
C TYR A 402 -5.25 3.06 19.40
N ILE A 403 -6.52 2.93 18.99
CA ILE A 403 -7.40 1.77 19.26
C ILE A 403 -7.97 1.13 17.99
N SER A 404 -7.53 1.60 16.82
CA SER A 404 -8.00 1.13 15.49
C SER A 404 -7.91 -0.39 15.32
N ASN A 405 -6.90 -1.02 15.92
CA ASN A 405 -6.67 -2.46 15.88
C ASN A 405 -7.67 -3.33 16.66
N TYR A 406 -8.49 -2.72 17.53
CA TYR A 406 -9.58 -3.43 18.22
C TYR A 406 -10.96 -3.01 17.71
N VAL A 407 -11.16 -1.71 17.45
CA VAL A 407 -12.48 -1.19 17.09
C VAL A 407 -12.83 -1.47 15.63
N HIS A 408 -11.86 -1.28 14.73
CA HIS A 408 -12.08 -1.37 13.28
C HIS A 408 -10.96 -2.16 12.57
N PRO A 409 -10.68 -3.41 12.96
CA PRO A 409 -9.56 -4.17 12.40
C PRO A 409 -9.63 -4.38 10.87
N TYR A 410 -10.85 -4.43 10.31
CA TYR A 410 -11.09 -4.64 8.87
C TYR A 410 -11.26 -3.34 8.06
N SER A 411 -11.52 -2.22 8.73
CA SER A 411 -11.88 -0.93 8.10
C SER A 411 -11.06 0.23 8.65
N MET A 412 -9.81 -0.02 9.06
CA MET A 412 -8.90 1.02 9.51
C MET A 412 -8.73 2.10 8.44
N CYS A 413 -8.65 3.36 8.86
CA CYS A 413 -8.25 4.47 7.99
C CYS A 413 -6.91 4.16 7.31
N MET A 414 -5.88 3.89 8.11
CA MET A 414 -4.55 3.56 7.63
C MET A 414 -4.17 2.18 8.13
N VAL A 415 -4.07 1.19 7.25
CA VAL A 415 -3.80 -0.20 7.65
C VAL A 415 -2.52 -0.27 8.48
N GLN A 416 -1.42 0.31 7.99
CA GLN A 416 -0.12 0.38 8.67
C GLN A 416 -0.12 1.08 10.04
N SER A 417 -1.18 1.83 10.40
CA SER A 417 -1.30 2.46 11.72
C SER A 417 -1.50 1.45 12.85
N TRP A 418 -1.88 0.20 12.54
CA TRP A 418 -2.08 -0.86 13.53
C TRP A 418 -0.84 -1.04 14.43
N TYR A 419 0.37 -0.99 13.85
CA TYR A 419 1.62 -1.17 14.59
C TYR A 419 1.79 -0.08 15.64
N LEU A 420 1.46 1.15 15.25
CA LEU A 420 1.54 2.31 16.11
C LEU A 420 0.52 2.22 17.25
N SER A 421 -0.68 1.71 16.98
CA SER A 421 -1.69 1.40 18.01
C SER A 421 -1.17 0.40 19.05
N VAL A 422 -0.61 -0.73 18.59
CA VAL A 422 -0.01 -1.75 19.47
C VAL A 422 1.11 -1.15 20.32
N ASP A 423 2.04 -0.42 19.70
CA ASP A 423 3.20 0.18 20.36
C ASP A 423 2.80 1.22 21.43
N MET A 424 1.75 2.03 21.18
CA MET A 424 1.20 2.95 22.17
C MET A 424 0.51 2.21 23.33
N GLN A 425 -0.28 1.18 23.04
CA GLN A 425 -0.96 0.40 24.07
C GLN A 425 0.01 -0.34 24.99
N LEU A 426 1.08 -0.94 24.43
CA LEU A 426 2.15 -1.55 25.23
C LEU A 426 2.89 -0.51 26.07
N TYR A 427 3.07 0.71 25.56
CA TYR A 427 3.63 1.80 26.35
C TYR A 427 2.75 2.22 27.53
N LEU A 428 1.43 2.28 27.34
CA LEU A 428 0.49 2.56 28.42
C LEU A 428 0.54 1.50 29.52
N ILE A 429 0.84 0.25 29.16
CA ILE A 429 0.99 -0.85 30.14
C ILE A 429 2.40 -0.83 30.77
N SER A 430 3.40 -0.25 30.10
CA SER A 430 4.80 -0.34 30.50
C SER A 430 5.12 0.05 31.94
N PRO A 431 4.53 1.08 32.58
CA PRO A 431 4.84 1.40 33.98
C PRO A 431 4.51 0.28 34.97
N LEU A 432 3.49 -0.53 34.68
CA LEU A 432 3.10 -1.69 35.50
C LEU A 432 4.19 -2.77 35.51
N LEU A 433 5.04 -2.81 34.47
CA LEU A 433 6.16 -3.75 34.35
C LEU A 433 7.48 -3.11 34.81
N LEU A 434 7.69 -1.84 34.47
CA LEU A 434 8.93 -1.11 34.74
C LEU A 434 9.11 -0.73 36.22
N ILE A 435 8.03 -0.34 36.92
CA ILE A 435 8.13 0.05 38.34
C ILE A 435 8.54 -1.16 39.21
N PRO A 436 7.92 -2.35 39.09
CA PRO A 436 8.40 -3.54 39.79
C PRO A 436 9.83 -3.93 39.41
N LEU A 437 10.18 -3.83 38.12
CA LEU A 437 11.51 -4.13 37.61
C LEU A 437 12.60 -3.22 38.19
N GLN A 438 12.31 -1.92 38.33
CA GLN A 438 13.21 -0.97 38.96
C GLN A 438 13.41 -1.27 40.45
N ARG A 439 12.32 -1.57 41.17
CA ARG A 439 12.37 -1.81 42.62
C ARG A 439 13.04 -3.14 42.96
N ASN A 440 12.72 -4.20 42.21
CA ASN A 440 13.29 -5.52 42.40
C ASN A 440 13.35 -6.27 41.07
N ALA A 441 14.56 -6.38 40.53
CA ALA A 441 14.82 -7.02 39.24
C ALA A 441 14.22 -8.43 39.14
N ASN A 442 14.36 -9.26 40.17
CA ASN A 442 13.86 -10.64 40.15
C ASN A 442 12.32 -10.68 40.10
N ARG A 443 11.64 -9.78 40.82
CA ARG A 443 10.17 -9.70 40.76
C ARG A 443 9.71 -9.18 39.40
N GLY A 444 10.32 -8.10 38.89
CA GLY A 444 9.98 -7.56 37.58
C GLY A 444 10.20 -8.56 36.45
N LEU A 445 11.34 -9.24 36.42
CA LEU A 445 11.63 -10.26 35.41
C LEU A 445 10.67 -11.46 35.49
N LYS A 446 10.26 -11.89 36.68
CA LYS A 446 9.22 -12.93 36.83
C LYS A 446 7.87 -12.46 36.26
N ILE A 447 7.46 -11.23 36.54
CA ILE A 447 6.22 -10.67 35.97
C ILE A 447 6.30 -10.62 34.44
N ILE A 448 7.41 -10.13 33.89
CA ILE A 448 7.65 -10.09 32.44
C ILE A 448 7.59 -11.50 31.84
N LEU A 449 8.19 -12.50 32.50
CA LEU A 449 8.16 -13.89 32.06
C LEU A 449 6.74 -14.47 32.06
N VAL A 450 5.94 -14.20 33.11
CA VAL A 450 4.54 -14.63 33.17
C VAL A 450 3.72 -13.99 32.05
N CYS A 451 3.87 -12.68 31.83
CA CYS A 451 3.20 -11.99 30.73
C CYS A 451 3.63 -12.55 29.36
N PHE A 452 4.91 -12.89 29.20
CA PHE A 452 5.43 -13.48 27.98
C PHE A 452 4.81 -14.84 27.70
N ILE A 453 4.78 -15.73 28.69
CA ILE A 453 4.15 -17.04 28.58
C ILE A 453 2.65 -16.88 28.28
N ALA A 454 1.96 -15.98 28.97
CA ALA A 454 0.54 -15.72 28.73
C ALA A 454 0.27 -15.25 27.29
N THR A 455 1.09 -14.35 26.75
CA THR A 455 0.98 -13.91 25.35
C THR A 455 1.25 -15.05 24.36
N VAL A 456 2.26 -15.88 24.59
CA VAL A 456 2.56 -17.03 23.72
C VAL A 456 1.41 -18.03 23.72
N VAL A 457 0.88 -18.35 24.91
CA VAL A 457 -0.30 -19.22 25.05
C VAL A 457 -1.51 -18.62 24.35
N ALA A 458 -1.81 -17.34 24.57
CA ALA A 458 -2.93 -16.66 23.90
C ALA A 458 -2.79 -16.70 22.37
N SER A 459 -1.59 -16.45 21.85
CA SER A 459 -1.31 -16.49 20.40
C SER A 459 -1.51 -17.89 19.82
N PHE A 460 -1.02 -18.92 20.52
CA PHE A 460 -1.20 -20.31 20.10
C PHE A 460 -2.66 -20.75 20.18
N SER A 461 -3.36 -20.43 21.28
CA SER A 461 -4.79 -20.71 21.46
C SER A 461 -5.63 -20.04 20.38
N ASN A 462 -5.30 -18.79 20.03
CA ASN A 462 -5.96 -18.06 18.96
C ASN A 462 -5.76 -18.76 17.61
N ALA A 463 -4.51 -19.11 17.27
CA ALA A 463 -4.21 -19.84 16.05
C ALA A 463 -4.91 -21.20 15.96
N TRP A 464 -4.96 -21.95 17.07
CA TRP A 464 -5.64 -23.23 17.16
C TRP A 464 -7.15 -23.11 16.98
N PHE A 465 -7.78 -22.17 17.69
CA PHE A 465 -9.24 -21.99 17.67
C PHE A 465 -9.76 -21.58 16.28
N PHE A 466 -9.03 -20.69 15.60
CA PHE A 466 -9.40 -20.22 14.26
C PHE A 466 -8.87 -21.09 13.12
N GLY A 467 -8.13 -22.17 13.44
CA GLY A 467 -7.52 -23.04 12.43
C GLY A 467 -6.55 -22.30 11.52
N LEU A 468 -5.82 -21.32 12.07
CA LEU A 468 -4.84 -20.54 11.31
C LEU A 468 -3.69 -21.45 10.85
N GLN A 469 -3.38 -21.40 9.57
CA GLN A 469 -2.24 -22.11 9.02
C GLN A 469 -0.98 -21.24 9.13
N GLY A 470 0.17 -21.87 9.32
CA GLY A 470 1.46 -21.18 9.20
C GLY A 470 1.63 -20.68 7.77
N GLY A 471 1.79 -19.38 7.58
CA GLY A 471 1.80 -18.76 6.26
C GLY A 471 1.89 -17.23 6.35
N GLY A 472 2.08 -16.58 5.20
CA GLY A 472 2.14 -15.13 5.10
C GLY A 472 0.73 -14.53 5.02
N ASN A 473 0.64 -13.20 4.93
CA ASN A 473 -0.63 -12.51 4.71
C ASN A 473 -1.33 -12.95 3.42
N VAL A 474 -0.57 -13.47 2.45
CA VAL A 474 -1.09 -13.97 1.17
C VAL A 474 -1.34 -15.47 1.30
N SER A 475 -2.60 -15.87 1.22
CA SER A 475 -3.04 -17.27 1.35
C SER A 475 -4.00 -17.68 0.24
N ARG A 476 -4.12 -18.99 0.01
CA ARG A 476 -5.05 -19.58 -0.96
C ARG A 476 -6.52 -19.54 -0.50
N ASN A 477 -6.78 -19.12 0.74
CA ASN A 477 -8.11 -19.12 1.33
C ASN A 477 -8.46 -17.73 1.89
N LYS A 478 -9.47 -17.10 1.29
CA LYS A 478 -10.00 -15.78 1.69
C LYS A 478 -10.28 -15.67 3.19
N LYS A 479 -10.85 -16.72 3.78
CA LYS A 479 -11.20 -16.74 5.20
C LYS A 479 -9.96 -16.75 6.08
N VAL A 480 -8.89 -17.42 5.63
CA VAL A 480 -7.60 -17.45 6.33
C VAL A 480 -6.92 -16.08 6.20
N GLU A 481 -6.95 -15.44 5.04
CA GLU A 481 -6.35 -14.11 4.85
C GLU A 481 -7.04 -13.02 5.69
N ILE A 482 -8.37 -13.00 5.70
CA ILE A 482 -9.16 -12.04 6.48
C ILE A 482 -8.93 -12.25 7.98
N ASN A 483 -9.04 -13.51 8.44
CA ASN A 483 -8.83 -13.84 9.86
C ASN A 483 -7.39 -13.59 10.30
N HIS A 484 -6.40 -14.01 9.50
CA HIS A 484 -4.99 -13.79 9.79
C HIS A 484 -4.67 -12.30 9.86
N GLY A 485 -5.19 -11.48 8.93
CA GLY A 485 -4.96 -10.03 8.92
C GLY A 485 -5.51 -9.31 10.15
N ALA A 486 -6.73 -9.63 10.60
CA ALA A 486 -7.35 -8.97 11.75
C ALA A 486 -6.88 -9.53 13.11
N GLU A 487 -6.54 -10.81 13.18
CA GLU A 487 -5.98 -11.38 14.41
C GLU A 487 -4.51 -10.96 14.61
N TYR A 488 -3.77 -10.77 13.52
CA TYR A 488 -2.37 -10.31 13.54
C TYR A 488 -2.18 -8.93 14.16
N VAL A 489 -3.18 -8.05 14.07
CA VAL A 489 -3.07 -6.66 14.57
C VAL A 489 -3.35 -6.51 16.06
N LEU A 490 -3.77 -7.58 16.76
CA LEU A 490 -4.15 -7.53 18.17
C LEU A 490 -2.93 -7.40 19.09
N THR A 491 -3.00 -6.52 20.08
CA THR A 491 -1.84 -6.20 20.94
C THR A 491 -1.39 -7.36 21.81
N HIS A 492 -2.33 -8.10 22.39
CA HIS A 492 -2.03 -9.15 23.35
C HIS A 492 -1.38 -10.38 22.73
N VAL A 493 -1.57 -10.63 21.42
CA VAL A 493 -0.90 -11.70 20.66
C VAL A 493 0.47 -11.27 20.11
N ARG A 494 0.74 -9.96 20.02
CA ARG A 494 2.02 -9.41 19.50
C ARG A 494 2.98 -8.93 20.59
N ALA A 495 2.56 -8.93 21.86
CA ALA A 495 3.35 -8.38 22.97
C ALA A 495 4.66 -9.15 23.26
N ALA A 496 4.81 -10.40 22.80
CA ALA A 496 5.94 -11.27 23.14
C ALA A 496 7.31 -10.63 22.84
N SER A 497 7.53 -10.17 21.61
CA SER A 497 8.80 -9.55 21.20
C SER A 497 9.09 -8.27 21.96
N TRP A 498 8.06 -7.49 22.27
CA TRP A 498 8.19 -6.28 23.08
C TRP A 498 8.58 -6.58 24.53
N LEU A 499 8.02 -7.64 25.13
CA LEU A 499 8.38 -8.11 26.48
C LEU A 499 9.83 -8.64 26.53
N ILE A 500 10.27 -9.37 25.50
CA ILE A 500 11.68 -9.74 25.34
C ILE A 500 12.55 -8.48 25.28
N GLY A 501 12.08 -7.46 24.55
CA GLY A 501 12.71 -6.15 24.47
C GLY A 501 12.90 -5.51 25.85
N LEU A 502 11.85 -5.47 26.68
CA LEU A 502 11.93 -4.94 28.04
C LEU A 502 13.01 -5.63 28.88
N ALA A 503 13.05 -6.96 28.85
CA ALA A 503 14.05 -7.75 29.57
C ALA A 503 15.47 -7.48 29.04
N LEU A 504 15.64 -7.46 27.71
CA LEU A 504 16.91 -7.14 27.06
C LEU A 504 17.40 -5.72 27.42
N GLY A 505 16.51 -4.73 27.44
CA GLY A 505 16.82 -3.37 27.86
C GLY A 505 17.32 -3.28 29.30
N TYR A 506 16.78 -4.10 30.20
CA TYR A 506 17.26 -4.23 31.58
C TYR A 506 18.67 -4.83 31.63
N PHE A 507 18.92 -5.94 30.95
CA PHE A 507 20.24 -6.58 30.94
C PHE A 507 21.33 -5.68 30.34
N ILE A 508 21.01 -4.96 29.26
CA ILE A 508 21.92 -3.98 28.65
C ILE A 508 22.18 -2.82 29.62
N TYR A 509 21.16 -2.33 30.31
CA TYR A 509 21.31 -1.29 31.33
C TYR A 509 22.25 -1.75 32.47
N GLU A 510 22.05 -2.95 33.01
CA GLU A 510 22.90 -3.51 34.08
C GLU A 510 24.35 -3.71 33.62
N TYR A 511 24.56 -4.15 32.37
CA TYR A 511 25.88 -4.33 31.81
C TYR A 511 26.61 -3.00 31.61
N LYS A 512 25.99 -2.04 30.91
CA LYS A 512 26.63 -0.75 30.58
C LYS A 512 26.75 0.18 31.79
N GLN A 513 25.71 0.30 32.62
CA GLN A 513 25.64 1.34 33.66
C GLN A 513 26.07 0.84 35.03
N LYS A 514 25.89 -0.46 35.34
CA LYS A 514 26.30 -1.05 36.63
C LYS A 514 27.53 -1.95 36.55
N GLY A 515 28.10 -2.14 35.35
CA GLY A 515 29.32 -2.94 35.16
C GLY A 515 29.17 -4.42 35.54
N ARG A 516 27.93 -4.95 35.64
CA ARG A 516 27.72 -6.37 35.97
C ARG A 516 28.26 -7.24 34.84
N LYS A 517 29.28 -8.04 35.14
CA LYS A 517 29.75 -9.11 34.26
C LYS A 517 28.79 -10.29 34.39
N PHE A 518 28.04 -10.58 33.33
CA PHE A 518 27.33 -11.85 33.23
C PHE A 518 28.37 -12.94 32.96
N ILE A 519 28.60 -13.80 33.95
CA ILE A 519 29.34 -15.05 33.72
C ILE A 519 28.40 -15.90 32.88
N MET A 520 28.58 -15.90 31.56
CA MET A 520 28.02 -16.97 30.75
C MET A 520 28.72 -18.23 31.22
N ASN A 521 28.04 -19.07 32.00
CA ASN A 521 28.49 -20.43 32.19
C ASN A 521 28.62 -21.01 30.78
N GLN A 522 29.85 -21.32 30.37
CA GLN A 522 30.06 -22.09 29.16
C GLN A 522 29.28 -23.38 29.37
N VAL A 523 28.14 -23.51 28.69
CA VAL A 523 27.52 -24.81 28.49
C VAL A 523 28.61 -25.60 27.80
N SER A 524 29.18 -26.57 28.53
CA SER A 524 30.18 -27.48 28.02
C SER A 524 29.55 -28.24 26.86
N TYR A 525 29.70 -27.68 25.65
CA TYR A 525 29.47 -28.42 24.44
C TYR A 525 30.59 -29.46 24.40
N ASN A 526 30.19 -30.71 24.60
CA ASN A 526 31.06 -31.85 24.40
C ASN A 526 31.60 -31.76 22.97
N ASN A 527 32.83 -31.29 22.84
CA ASN A 527 33.50 -31.06 21.57
C ASN A 527 33.76 -32.41 20.90
N ASN A 528 32.84 -32.85 20.04
CA ASN A 528 33.10 -33.89 19.06
C ASN A 528 32.74 -33.47 17.62
N PHE A 529 32.63 -32.17 17.33
CA PHE A 529 32.50 -31.72 15.94
C PHE A 529 33.25 -30.40 15.67
N PHE A 530 34.36 -30.55 14.96
CA PHE A 530 35.08 -29.58 14.12
C PHE A 530 34.74 -28.08 14.29
N PHE A 531 35.65 -27.31 14.91
CA PHE A 531 36.27 -26.10 14.33
C PHE A 531 37.35 -25.60 15.30
N ARG A 532 38.60 -26.00 15.04
CA ARG A 532 39.78 -25.55 15.80
C ARG A 532 40.43 -24.39 15.06
N THR A 533 40.10 -23.14 15.40
CA THR A 533 40.95 -21.99 15.06
C THR A 533 40.85 -20.85 16.10
N ARG A 534 41.95 -20.68 16.83
CA ARG A 534 42.49 -19.47 17.52
C ARG A 534 41.52 -18.59 18.31
N HIS A 535 41.44 -18.82 19.62
CA HIS A 535 40.74 -17.96 20.58
C HIS A 535 41.65 -17.23 21.59
N GLU A 536 42.96 -17.12 21.36
CA GLU A 536 43.91 -16.57 22.34
C GLU A 536 44.30 -15.09 22.18
N GLN A 537 43.76 -14.35 21.19
CA GLN A 537 44.14 -12.93 20.98
C GLN A 537 43.10 -11.87 21.39
N ILE A 538 41.89 -12.25 21.81
CA ILE A 538 40.82 -11.27 22.08
C ILE A 538 40.87 -10.69 23.51
N ASN A 539 41.64 -11.29 24.43
CA ASN A 539 41.70 -10.82 25.83
C ASN A 539 42.63 -9.62 26.08
N LYS A 540 43.31 -9.08 25.06
CA LYS A 540 44.32 -8.01 25.26
C LYS A 540 43.90 -6.59 24.85
N TYR A 541 42.70 -6.39 24.30
CA TYR A 541 42.22 -5.06 23.86
C TYR A 541 41.07 -4.46 24.69
N LEU A 542 40.73 -5.04 25.84
CA LEU A 542 39.62 -4.59 26.70
C LEU A 542 40.08 -3.84 27.96
N PHE A 543 41.32 -3.34 27.98
CA PHE A 543 41.82 -2.48 29.05
C PHE A 543 41.75 -1.00 28.64
N LEU A 544 41.19 -0.20 29.56
CA LEU A 544 41.11 1.26 29.62
C LEU A 544 39.85 1.92 29.04
N SER A 545 38.84 2.08 29.91
CA SER A 545 38.33 3.43 30.18
C SER A 545 37.71 3.50 31.58
N ASN A 546 38.51 3.95 32.55
CA ASN A 546 37.99 4.67 33.70
C ASN A 546 37.54 6.06 33.21
N SER A 547 36.24 6.33 33.28
CA SER A 547 35.68 7.69 33.35
C SER A 547 34.20 7.57 33.74
N LEU A 548 34.00 7.34 35.04
CA LEU A 548 32.79 7.83 35.73
C LEU A 548 32.79 9.36 35.63
N GLU A 549 31.59 9.96 35.56
CA GLU A 549 31.30 11.41 35.52
C GLU A 549 31.08 12.11 34.16
N VAL A 550 30.23 11.59 33.27
CA VAL A 550 29.53 12.46 32.29
C VAL A 550 28.11 11.95 32.01
N CYS A 551 27.25 11.82 33.04
CA CYS A 551 25.86 11.33 32.83
C CYS A 551 24.77 12.41 32.93
N CYS A 552 25.09 13.66 33.32
CA CYS A 552 24.07 14.65 33.71
C CYS A 552 24.07 15.97 32.92
N LYS A 553 24.56 16.00 31.67
CA LYS A 553 24.33 17.17 30.78
C LYS A 553 23.96 16.72 29.36
N VAL A 554 22.66 16.50 29.12
CA VAL A 554 21.91 16.89 27.90
C VAL A 554 20.45 17.09 28.27
#